data_AF-A0A0L0SXI3-F1
#
_entry.id   AF-A0A0L0SXI3-F1
#
_cell.length_a   1.000
_cell.length_b   1.000
_cell.length_c   1.000
_cell.angle_alpha   90.00
_cell.angle_beta   90.00
_cell.angle_gamma   90.00
#
_symmetry.space_group_name_H-M   'P 1'
#
loop_
_entity.id
_entity.type
_entity.pdbx_description
1 polymer ?
#
loop_
_entity_poly.entity_id
_entity_poly.type
_entity_poly.pdbx_seq_one_letter_code
_entity_poly.pdbx_strand_id
1 'polypeptide(L)'
;MTRNDATTPPHAPELISLPHDLLILIAKRVLNNDPDGSRLSLLCLALAAPALYAPCLYAAIRNGPVNNKTTLEFAAPGLVCTPRLESLGRLVAVQDLVTQHVEWYLTLFPRDENRNSLPLVEKEPASRKWTLLHVPVRQLRRFTICIDPMSTLIPPHCQRLTLVGKLSWDHVKNLPDSLKKLLVMNCVLPNENKISEVFAHFPRHLTTLVMLEAFPADAGQVLNFFVNALPTTLTTVSIVANEFHSFEIYAIARLVSQLPSLKSFLLQGRKIMDLETLVAELPRTGLKQLILRAQKLVDLNDEVAGMFGAGGMFTGVGGLGMEVDEEEEEGGVSLLACVAEKLPSSVEYLELMLPYDNKATEFTAKVPLATRQLVLFVTNWTPAMLAQVPIAPTVERVVLQSKTAVDLSLFLRRLPVSVKDLDLSGFPLNSLDVVMSVAQHLPPSLVWLSLKNCRLNAANVARFAGLWPVGLNTLDLRGNGFDTPPPGLPAGLRPMLR
;
A
#
# COMPACT_ATOMS: atom_id res chain seq x y z
N MET A 1 -60.68 6.97 -17.20
CA MET A 1 -59.51 7.51 -17.92
C MET A 1 -58.88 8.60 -17.06
N THR A 2 -58.00 8.21 -16.13
CA THR A 2 -57.23 9.13 -15.28
C THR A 2 -55.83 9.21 -15.84
N ARG A 3 -55.43 10.41 -16.27
CA ARG A 3 -54.12 10.74 -16.84
C ARG A 3 -53.10 10.63 -15.70
N ASN A 4 -52.15 9.71 -15.80
CA ASN A 4 -50.99 9.67 -14.91
C ASN A 4 -50.09 10.85 -15.27
N ASP A 5 -50.04 11.85 -14.39
CA ASP A 5 -49.04 12.91 -14.44
C ASP A 5 -47.66 12.29 -14.21
N ALA A 6 -46.88 12.22 -15.29
CA ALA A 6 -45.49 11.82 -15.24
C ALA A 6 -44.71 12.90 -14.47
N THR A 7 -44.46 12.66 -13.19
CA THR A 7 -43.52 13.44 -12.39
C THR A 7 -42.15 13.37 -13.05
N THR A 8 -41.73 14.45 -13.70
CA THR A 8 -40.36 14.62 -14.18
C THR A 8 -39.40 14.39 -13.02
N PRO A 9 -38.42 13.49 -13.15
CA PRO A 9 -37.45 13.25 -12.08
C PRO A 9 -36.74 14.57 -11.75
N PRO A 10 -36.49 14.85 -10.46
CA PRO A 10 -35.78 16.06 -10.06
C PRO A 10 -34.44 16.11 -10.80
N HIS A 11 -34.18 17.23 -11.49
CA HIS A 11 -32.91 17.46 -12.17
C HIS A 11 -31.78 17.28 -11.15
N ALA A 12 -30.85 16.36 -11.44
CA ALA A 12 -29.65 16.23 -10.64
C ALA A 12 -28.95 17.60 -10.58
N PRO A 13 -28.49 18.05 -9.40
CA PRO A 13 -27.83 19.33 -9.26
C PRO A 13 -26.65 19.40 -10.24
N GLU A 14 -26.62 20.44 -11.06
CA GLU A 14 -25.52 20.65 -12.00
C GLU A 14 -24.22 20.75 -11.22
N LEU A 15 -23.12 20.23 -11.79
CA LEU A 15 -21.83 20.19 -11.12
C LEU A 15 -21.34 21.59 -10.65
N ILE A 16 -21.79 22.64 -11.33
CA ILE A 16 -21.50 24.04 -11.05
C ILE A 16 -22.14 24.51 -9.73
N SER A 17 -23.20 23.84 -9.28
CA SER A 17 -23.91 24.16 -8.02
C SER A 17 -23.28 23.52 -6.78
N LEU A 18 -22.29 22.63 -6.95
CA LEU A 18 -21.65 21.95 -5.82
C LEU A 18 -20.71 22.91 -5.06
N PRO A 19 -20.70 22.86 -3.71
CA PRO A 19 -19.71 23.56 -2.91
C PRO A 19 -18.26 23.23 -3.32
N HIS A 20 -17.39 24.24 -3.28
CA HIS A 20 -15.99 24.13 -3.72
C HIS A 20 -15.21 22.98 -3.03
N ASP A 21 -15.47 22.74 -1.75
CA ASP A 21 -14.84 21.66 -0.99
C ASP A 21 -15.20 20.27 -1.54
N LEU A 22 -16.45 20.08 -2.01
CA LEU A 22 -16.85 18.83 -2.66
C LEU A 22 -16.16 18.65 -4.01
N LEU A 23 -16.00 19.73 -4.79
CA LEU A 23 -15.26 19.70 -6.05
C LEU A 23 -13.79 19.31 -5.82
N ILE A 24 -13.16 19.82 -4.76
CA ILE A 24 -11.80 19.40 -4.35
C ILE A 24 -11.77 17.93 -3.95
N LEU A 25 -12.77 17.42 -3.23
CA LEU A 25 -12.84 16.00 -2.87
C LEU A 25 -13.00 15.09 -4.11
N ILE A 26 -13.83 15.49 -5.07
CA ILE A 26 -13.96 14.79 -6.36
C ILE A 26 -12.62 14.79 -7.07
N ALA A 27 -11.95 15.94 -7.19
CA ALA A 27 -10.65 16.03 -7.82
C ALA A 27 -9.58 15.16 -7.11
N LYS A 28 -9.56 15.16 -5.78
CA LYS A 28 -8.68 14.26 -5.01
C LYS A 28 -9.00 12.80 -5.28
N ARG A 29 -10.28 12.42 -5.38
CA ARG A 29 -10.68 11.04 -5.67
C ARG A 29 -10.24 10.60 -7.06
N VAL A 30 -10.42 11.47 -8.07
CA VAL A 30 -9.92 11.24 -9.44
C VAL A 30 -8.41 11.04 -9.44
N LEU A 31 -7.66 11.89 -8.72
CA LEU A 31 -6.21 11.76 -8.60
C LEU A 31 -5.78 10.46 -7.92
N ASN A 32 -6.46 10.07 -6.84
CA ASN A 32 -6.10 8.88 -6.08
C ASN A 32 -6.34 7.57 -6.86
N ASN A 33 -7.20 7.64 -7.89
CA ASN A 33 -7.52 6.51 -8.77
C ASN A 33 -6.66 6.48 -10.05
N ASP A 34 -5.74 7.43 -10.24
CA ASP A 34 -4.83 7.48 -11.39
C ASP A 34 -3.54 6.71 -11.05
N PRO A 35 -3.36 5.47 -11.55
CA PRO A 35 -2.26 4.58 -11.15
C PRO A 35 -0.90 5.12 -11.57
N ASP A 36 -0.83 5.86 -12.69
CA ASP A 36 0.42 6.35 -13.26
C ASP A 36 0.85 7.68 -12.63
N GLY A 37 0.01 8.25 -11.74
CA GLY A 37 0.20 9.56 -11.14
C GLY A 37 0.30 10.69 -12.18
N SER A 38 -0.14 10.43 -13.42
CA SER A 38 -0.01 11.32 -14.57
C SER A 38 -0.85 12.59 -14.40
N ARG A 39 -1.93 12.52 -13.62
CA ARG A 39 -2.89 13.62 -13.37
C ARG A 39 -3.52 14.14 -14.65
N LEU A 40 -3.37 13.42 -15.76
CA LEU A 40 -3.91 13.80 -17.06
C LEU A 40 -5.43 13.86 -17.00
N SER A 41 -6.05 12.88 -16.32
CA SER A 41 -7.50 12.87 -16.07
C SER A 41 -7.98 14.13 -15.36
N LEU A 42 -7.19 14.65 -14.41
CA LEU A 42 -7.53 15.91 -13.73
C LEU A 42 -7.39 17.14 -14.63
N LEU A 43 -6.34 17.19 -15.45
CA LEU A 43 -6.17 18.28 -16.38
C LEU A 43 -7.24 18.26 -17.47
N CYS A 44 -7.54 17.10 -18.05
CA CYS A 44 -8.64 16.94 -19.01
C CYS A 44 -9.97 17.39 -18.40
N LEU A 45 -10.23 17.00 -17.15
CA LEU A 45 -11.42 17.41 -16.42
C LEU A 45 -11.47 18.93 -16.18
N ALA A 46 -10.33 19.54 -15.82
CA ALA A 46 -10.18 20.98 -15.69
C ALA A 46 -10.51 21.72 -17.00
N LEU A 47 -10.09 21.16 -18.14
CA LEU A 47 -10.35 21.73 -19.46
C LEU A 47 -11.81 21.55 -19.90
N ALA A 48 -12.39 20.37 -19.66
CA ALA A 48 -13.74 20.04 -20.09
C ALA A 48 -14.82 20.77 -19.27
N ALA A 49 -14.51 21.13 -18.02
CA ALA A 49 -15.46 21.78 -17.11
C ALA A 49 -14.82 23.00 -16.43
N PRO A 50 -15.10 24.24 -16.91
CA PRO A 50 -14.49 25.45 -16.36
C PRO A 50 -14.67 25.63 -14.84
N ALA A 51 -15.81 25.22 -14.28
CA ALA A 51 -16.06 25.26 -12.83
C ALA A 51 -15.11 24.35 -12.01
N LEU A 52 -14.55 23.31 -12.64
CA LEU A 52 -13.57 22.41 -12.03
C LEU A 52 -12.13 22.86 -12.24
N TYR A 53 -11.88 23.87 -13.07
CA TYR A 53 -10.52 24.25 -13.46
C TYR A 53 -9.63 24.52 -12.23
N ALA A 54 -10.05 25.46 -11.36
CA ALA A 54 -9.30 25.77 -10.16
C ALA A 54 -9.23 24.60 -9.13
N PRO A 55 -10.35 23.90 -8.78
CA PRO A 55 -10.29 22.72 -7.92
C PRO A 55 -9.32 21.63 -8.40
N CYS A 56 -9.34 21.31 -9.70
CA CYS A 56 -8.48 20.29 -10.30
C CYS A 56 -7.02 20.70 -10.29
N LEU A 57 -6.70 21.95 -10.67
CA LEU A 57 -5.32 22.45 -10.59
C LEU A 57 -4.81 22.49 -9.15
N TYR A 58 -5.64 22.94 -8.20
CA TYR A 58 -5.29 22.95 -6.79
C TYR A 58 -5.03 21.54 -6.26
N ALA A 59 -5.88 20.57 -6.62
CA ALA A 59 -5.69 19.18 -6.25
C ALA A 59 -4.40 18.61 -6.86
N ALA A 60 -4.13 18.90 -8.14
CA ALA A 60 -2.93 18.48 -8.85
C ALA A 60 -1.65 19.06 -8.22
N ILE A 61 -1.66 20.34 -7.85
CA ILE A 61 -0.53 21.03 -7.21
C ILE A 61 -0.26 20.46 -5.82
N ARG A 62 -1.29 20.32 -4.97
CA ARG A 62 -1.09 19.97 -3.55
C ARG A 62 -0.89 18.48 -3.31
N ASN A 63 -1.54 17.63 -4.09
CA ASN A 63 -1.52 16.18 -3.86
C ASN A 63 -0.61 15.44 -4.84
N GLY A 64 -0.05 16.17 -5.79
CA GLY A 64 0.90 15.63 -6.72
C GLY A 64 2.26 15.30 -6.10
N PRO A 65 2.87 14.13 -6.38
CA PRO A 65 4.30 13.96 -6.12
C PRO A 65 5.11 15.02 -6.90
N VAL A 66 6.04 15.65 -6.21
CA VAL A 66 7.03 16.57 -6.82
C VAL A 66 8.33 15.81 -6.84
N ASN A 67 8.88 15.55 -8.04
CA ASN A 67 10.16 14.86 -8.17
C ASN A 67 11.22 15.84 -8.66
N ASN A 68 12.31 15.98 -7.91
CA ASN A 68 13.45 16.81 -8.29
C ASN A 68 14.26 16.24 -9.47
N LYS A 69 14.07 14.98 -9.87
CA LYS A 69 14.72 14.39 -11.06
C LYS A 69 14.28 15.03 -12.38
N THR A 70 13.07 15.57 -12.42
CA THR A 70 12.52 16.19 -13.65
C THR A 70 12.85 17.67 -13.64
N THR A 71 14.12 17.98 -13.92
CA THR A 71 14.56 19.34 -14.22
C THR A 71 14.31 19.62 -15.70
N LEU A 72 13.62 20.72 -15.98
CA LEU A 72 13.61 21.30 -17.31
C LEU A 72 14.61 22.46 -17.34
N GLU A 73 15.28 22.61 -18.48
CA GLU A 73 16.15 23.75 -18.76
C GLU A 73 15.42 24.71 -19.72
N PHE A 74 15.64 26.01 -19.52
CA PHE A 74 15.19 27.02 -20.47
C PHE A 74 16.09 26.97 -21.71
N ALA A 75 15.51 26.67 -22.88
CA ALA A 75 16.21 26.72 -24.15
C ALA A 75 16.52 28.17 -24.59
N ALA A 76 15.64 29.10 -24.23
CA ALA A 76 15.76 30.54 -24.44
C ALA A 76 14.86 31.29 -23.44
N PRO A 77 14.99 32.63 -23.29
CA PRO A 77 14.07 33.40 -22.46
C PRO A 77 12.60 33.18 -22.87
N GLY A 78 11.84 32.49 -22.01
CA GLY A 78 10.42 32.19 -22.23
C GLY A 78 10.11 30.88 -22.97
N LEU A 79 11.12 30.17 -23.48
CA LEU A 79 10.98 28.85 -24.12
C LEU A 79 11.65 27.77 -23.28
N VAL A 80 10.89 26.73 -22.95
CA VAL A 80 11.39 25.57 -22.21
C VAL A 80 11.52 24.41 -23.17
N CYS A 81 12.60 23.63 -23.04
CA CYS A 81 12.71 22.35 -23.74
C CYS A 81 11.41 21.54 -23.54
N THR A 82 10.91 20.97 -24.63
CA THR A 82 9.62 20.26 -24.67
C THR A 82 9.44 19.36 -23.45
N PRO A 83 8.46 19.62 -22.57
CA PRO A 83 8.06 18.65 -21.57
C PRO A 83 7.67 17.38 -22.33
N ARG A 84 8.35 16.26 -22.05
CA ARG A 84 7.94 14.95 -22.57
C ARG A 84 6.47 14.72 -22.23
N LEU A 85 5.74 13.95 -23.04
CA LEU A 85 4.32 13.66 -22.78
C LEU A 85 4.09 13.17 -21.34
N GLU A 86 5.02 12.37 -20.81
CA GLU A 86 5.05 11.85 -19.44
C GLU A 86 5.09 12.94 -18.36
N SER A 87 5.53 14.15 -18.69
CA SER A 87 5.63 15.24 -17.75
C SER A 87 4.37 16.06 -17.64
N LEU A 88 3.39 15.95 -18.56
CA LEU A 88 2.10 16.65 -18.48
C LEU A 88 1.36 16.31 -17.18
N GLY A 89 0.80 17.33 -16.51
CA GLY A 89 0.14 17.16 -15.20
C GLY A 89 1.11 16.98 -14.04
N ARG A 90 2.42 16.90 -14.30
CA ARG A 90 3.45 16.79 -13.26
C ARG A 90 4.01 18.15 -12.87
N LEU A 91 4.56 18.19 -11.66
CA LEU A 91 5.29 19.35 -11.17
C LEU A 91 6.75 19.17 -11.56
N VAL A 92 7.30 20.14 -12.26
CA VAL A 92 8.68 20.15 -12.75
C VAL A 92 9.45 21.28 -12.09
N ALA A 93 10.70 20.99 -11.76
CA ALA A 93 11.66 22.01 -11.35
C ALA A 93 12.25 22.64 -12.60
N VAL A 94 12.38 23.96 -12.62
CA VAL A 94 13.09 24.68 -13.67
C VAL A 94 14.18 25.48 -13.00
N GLN A 95 15.43 25.21 -13.36
CA GLN A 95 16.57 25.93 -12.84
C GLN A 95 16.92 27.09 -13.77
N ASP A 96 16.94 28.30 -13.22
CA ASP A 96 17.50 29.44 -13.91
C ASP A 96 19.03 29.33 -13.92
N LEU A 97 19.63 29.23 -15.10
CA LEU A 97 21.08 29.03 -15.25
C LEU A 97 21.90 30.22 -14.74
N VAL A 98 21.33 31.43 -14.72
CA VAL A 98 22.01 32.65 -14.31
C VAL A 98 21.96 32.81 -12.80
N THR A 99 20.78 32.69 -12.21
CA THR A 99 20.59 32.89 -10.76
C THR A 99 20.78 31.62 -9.94
N GLN A 100 20.85 30.46 -10.61
CA GLN A 100 20.82 29.13 -10.00
C GLN A 100 19.55 28.87 -9.16
N HIS A 101 18.55 29.75 -9.25
CA HIS A 101 17.30 29.63 -8.52
C HIS A 101 16.40 28.57 -9.16
N VAL A 102 15.78 27.73 -8.32
CA VAL A 102 14.84 26.70 -8.77
C VAL A 102 13.41 27.20 -8.60
N GLU A 103 12.70 27.29 -9.71
CA GLU A 103 11.26 27.59 -9.74
C GLU A 103 10.46 26.31 -10.03
N TRP A 104 9.22 26.26 -9.54
CA TRP A 104 8.35 25.10 -9.73
C TRP A 104 7.21 25.44 -10.67
N TYR A 105 6.90 24.53 -11.59
CA TYR A 105 5.82 24.69 -12.55
C TYR A 105 4.97 23.43 -12.61
N LEU A 106 3.66 23.60 -12.78
CA LEU A 106 2.77 22.55 -13.25
C LEU A 106 2.73 22.61 -14.77
N THR A 107 3.04 21.49 -15.42
CA THR A 107 2.91 21.34 -16.87
C THR A 107 1.43 21.17 -17.24
N LEU A 108 0.95 22.07 -18.09
CA LEU A 108 -0.40 22.04 -18.67
C LEU A 108 -0.33 21.49 -20.09
N PHE A 109 -1.50 21.19 -20.66
CA PHE A 109 -1.58 20.90 -22.09
C PHE A 109 -1.01 22.06 -22.92
N PRO A 110 -0.23 21.77 -23.99
CA PRO A 110 0.28 22.78 -24.89
C PRO A 110 -0.85 23.63 -25.48
N ARG A 111 -0.62 24.94 -25.53
CA ARG A 111 -1.57 25.89 -26.13
C ARG A 111 -0.86 26.95 -26.94
N ASP A 112 -1.54 27.42 -27.96
CA ASP A 112 -1.11 28.58 -28.73
C ASP A 112 -1.39 29.89 -27.97
N GLU A 113 -1.02 31.01 -28.59
CA GLU A 113 -1.24 32.36 -28.04
C GLU A 113 -2.72 32.72 -27.86
N ASN A 114 -3.60 32.04 -28.61
CA ASN A 114 -5.05 32.18 -28.53
C ASN A 114 -5.68 31.23 -27.50
N ARG A 115 -4.85 30.49 -26.74
CA ARG A 115 -5.25 29.48 -25.74
C ARG A 115 -5.93 28.25 -26.33
N ASN A 116 -5.87 28.05 -27.64
CA ASN A 116 -6.33 26.83 -28.29
C ASN A 116 -5.39 25.68 -27.93
N SER A 117 -5.95 24.50 -27.70
CA SER A 117 -5.15 23.28 -27.49
C SER A 117 -4.38 22.94 -28.75
N LEU A 118 -3.06 22.78 -28.60
CA LEU A 118 -2.20 22.27 -29.66
C LEU A 118 -2.16 20.74 -29.62
N PRO A 119 -1.97 20.06 -30.77
CA PRO A 119 -1.71 18.64 -30.78
C PRO A 119 -0.44 18.32 -29.99
N LEU A 120 -0.42 17.15 -29.36
CA LEU A 120 0.73 16.68 -28.59
C LEU A 120 1.83 16.22 -29.55
N VAL A 121 2.65 17.16 -30.02
CA VAL A 121 3.81 16.88 -30.85
C VAL A 121 5.06 16.79 -29.96
N GLU A 122 5.81 15.70 -30.03
CA GLU A 122 6.93 15.39 -29.12
C GLU A 122 8.10 16.40 -29.13
N LYS A 123 8.11 17.37 -30.05
CA LYS A 123 9.29 18.23 -30.32
C LYS A 123 9.01 19.74 -30.37
N GLU A 124 7.79 20.21 -30.10
CA GLU A 124 7.52 21.65 -30.11
C GLU A 124 7.81 22.33 -28.76
N PRO A 125 8.69 23.36 -28.71
CA PRO A 125 9.11 24.00 -27.46
C PRO A 125 7.90 24.50 -26.67
N ALA A 126 7.89 24.22 -25.37
CA ALA A 126 6.78 24.66 -24.53
C ALA A 126 6.91 26.16 -24.24
N SER A 127 5.81 26.88 -24.41
CA SER A 127 5.70 28.25 -23.96
C SER A 127 5.63 28.29 -22.43
N ARG A 128 6.55 29.02 -21.79
CA ARG A 128 6.47 29.29 -20.33
C ARG A 128 5.14 29.94 -19.94
N LYS A 129 4.52 30.72 -20.84
CA LYS A 129 3.30 31.46 -20.57
C LYS A 129 2.04 30.59 -20.65
N TRP A 130 2.01 29.64 -21.57
CA TRP A 130 0.78 28.92 -21.93
C TRP A 130 0.79 27.44 -21.51
N THR A 131 1.96 26.82 -21.43
CA THR A 131 2.14 25.40 -21.11
C THR A 131 2.61 25.20 -19.68
N LEU A 132 3.13 26.24 -19.01
CA LEU A 132 3.63 26.13 -17.65
C LEU A 132 2.85 27.07 -16.72
N LEU A 133 2.32 26.51 -15.63
CA LEU A 133 1.73 27.29 -14.55
C LEU A 133 2.73 27.38 -13.41
N HIS A 134 3.19 28.59 -13.10
CA HIS A 134 4.09 28.80 -11.95
C HIS A 134 3.41 28.39 -10.64
N VAL A 135 4.13 27.60 -9.83
CA VAL A 135 3.66 27.07 -8.55
C VAL A 135 4.60 27.55 -7.46
N PRO A 136 4.16 28.47 -6.57
CA PRO A 136 4.98 28.88 -5.44
C PRO A 136 5.33 27.68 -4.56
N VAL A 137 6.60 27.55 -4.16
CA VAL A 137 7.09 26.42 -3.35
C VAL A 137 6.26 26.19 -2.09
N ARG A 138 5.75 27.26 -1.46
CA ARG A 138 4.86 27.22 -0.30
C ARG A 138 3.52 26.52 -0.54
N GLN A 139 3.11 26.26 -1.78
CA GLN A 139 1.89 25.52 -2.09
C GLN A 139 2.12 24.01 -2.13
N LEU A 140 3.37 23.57 -2.26
CA LEU A 140 3.72 22.16 -2.31
C LEU A 140 3.49 21.52 -0.93
N ARG A 141 2.79 20.37 -0.91
CA ARG A 141 2.50 19.60 0.31
C ARG A 141 3.11 18.20 0.27
N ARG A 142 3.52 17.73 -0.90
CA ARG A 142 4.21 16.46 -1.11
C ARG A 142 5.50 16.74 -1.87
N PHE A 143 6.60 16.17 -1.42
CA PHE A 143 7.90 16.44 -2.01
C PHE A 143 8.76 15.18 -2.01
N THR A 144 9.46 14.93 -3.11
CA THR A 144 10.38 13.81 -3.25
C THR A 144 11.77 14.34 -3.57
N ILE A 145 12.73 13.98 -2.73
CA ILE A 145 14.14 14.20 -2.95
C ILE A 145 14.74 12.89 -3.46
N CYS A 146 15.24 12.91 -4.68
CA CYS A 146 16.10 11.86 -5.22
C CYS A 146 17.53 12.38 -5.36
N ILE A 147 18.51 11.45 -5.25
CA ILE A 147 19.94 11.52 -5.66
C ILE A 147 20.56 12.92 -5.72
N ASP A 148 21.59 13.11 -4.88
CA ASP A 148 22.43 14.31 -4.70
C ASP A 148 21.97 15.58 -5.44
N PRO A 149 20.92 16.23 -4.91
CA PRO A 149 20.34 17.36 -5.60
C PRO A 149 21.19 18.61 -5.46
N MET A 150 21.26 19.36 -6.55
CA MET A 150 21.44 20.82 -6.54
C MET A 150 20.55 21.45 -5.45
N SER A 151 21.15 21.95 -4.36
CA SER A 151 20.60 22.79 -3.26
C SER A 151 19.07 22.93 -3.12
N THR A 152 18.31 21.83 -3.14
CA THR A 152 16.86 21.94 -3.22
C THR A 152 16.26 22.19 -1.85
N LEU A 153 15.69 23.38 -1.65
CA LEU A 153 14.98 23.74 -0.43
C LEU A 153 13.71 22.87 -0.27
N ILE A 154 13.58 22.17 0.85
CA ILE A 154 12.36 21.46 1.20
C ILE A 154 11.22 22.48 1.37
N PRO A 155 10.05 22.28 0.72
CA PRO A 155 8.93 23.21 0.88
C PRO A 155 8.53 23.40 2.35
N PRO A 156 8.35 24.64 2.84
CA PRO A 156 8.13 24.92 4.27
C PRO A 156 6.81 24.38 4.82
N HIS A 157 5.88 24.03 3.93
CA HIS A 157 4.59 23.45 4.28
C HIS A 157 4.46 22.00 3.80
N CYS A 158 5.58 21.33 3.51
CA CYS A 158 5.59 19.93 3.13
C CYS A 158 4.98 19.07 4.25
N GLN A 159 3.97 18.27 3.92
CA GLN A 159 3.30 17.34 4.84
C GLN A 159 3.72 15.89 4.60
N ARG A 160 4.19 15.57 3.39
CA ARG A 160 4.70 14.25 3.01
C ARG A 160 6.03 14.40 2.27
N LEU A 161 7.10 13.94 2.87
CA LEU A 161 8.45 13.93 2.29
C LEU A 161 8.83 12.50 1.92
N THR A 162 9.37 12.33 0.72
CA THR A 162 9.96 11.07 0.26
C THR A 162 11.43 11.29 -0.05
N LEU A 163 12.29 10.48 0.54
CA LEU A 163 13.73 10.49 0.40
C LEU A 163 14.11 9.24 -0.38
N VAL A 164 14.84 9.38 -1.50
CA VAL A 164 15.16 8.25 -2.40
C VAL A 164 16.64 8.23 -2.79
N GLY A 165 17.30 7.10 -2.56
CA GLY A 165 18.65 6.85 -3.04
C GLY A 165 19.75 7.48 -2.19
N LYS A 166 20.92 7.71 -2.79
CA LYS A 166 22.07 8.34 -2.12
C LYS A 166 21.82 9.83 -1.92
N LEU A 167 21.60 10.25 -0.68
CA LEU A 167 21.30 11.63 -0.33
C LEU A 167 22.47 12.29 0.40
N SER A 168 22.71 13.56 0.09
CA SER A 168 23.45 14.44 0.96
C SER A 168 22.53 14.88 2.11
N TRP A 169 22.74 14.30 3.29
CA TRP A 169 21.94 14.60 4.48
C TRP A 169 22.08 16.05 4.96
N ASP A 170 23.10 16.77 4.49
CA ASP A 170 23.27 18.20 4.75
C ASP A 170 22.09 19.04 4.20
N HIS A 171 21.43 18.58 3.13
CA HIS A 171 20.23 19.21 2.58
C HIS A 171 18.94 18.84 3.32
N VAL A 172 18.98 17.84 4.21
CA VAL A 172 17.81 17.28 4.91
C VAL A 172 17.71 17.80 6.35
N LYS A 173 18.72 18.54 6.84
CA LYS A 173 18.80 19.04 8.23
C LYS A 173 17.57 19.85 8.67
N ASN A 174 16.90 20.54 7.75
CA ASN A 174 15.77 21.42 8.04
C ASN A 174 14.44 20.79 7.57
N LEU A 175 14.00 19.75 8.28
CA LEU A 175 12.67 19.17 8.05
C LEU A 175 11.59 20.17 8.51
N PRO A 176 10.55 20.43 7.70
CA PRO A 176 9.52 21.40 8.06
C PRO A 176 8.60 20.86 9.16
N ASP A 177 8.19 21.72 10.10
CA ASP A 177 7.28 21.37 11.21
C ASP A 177 5.93 20.82 10.75
N SER A 178 5.50 21.17 9.53
CA SER A 178 4.25 20.66 8.94
C SER A 178 4.33 19.19 8.51
N LEU A 179 5.51 18.57 8.55
CA LEU A 179 5.73 17.20 8.08
C LEU A 179 4.99 16.19 8.96
N LYS A 180 4.10 15.42 8.34
CA LYS A 180 3.30 14.38 8.99
C LYS A 180 3.71 12.97 8.57
N LYS A 181 4.24 12.83 7.35
CA LYS A 181 4.65 11.56 6.77
C LYS A 181 6.06 11.65 6.18
N LEU A 182 6.94 10.78 6.64
CA LEU A 182 8.29 10.62 6.09
C LEU A 182 8.40 9.22 5.48
N LEU A 183 8.86 9.16 4.23
CA LEU A 183 9.12 7.93 3.49
C LEU A 183 10.61 7.94 3.10
N VAL A 184 11.37 6.94 3.49
CA VAL A 184 12.80 6.79 3.22
C VAL A 184 12.99 5.53 2.40
N MET A 185 13.53 5.65 1.19
CA MET A 185 13.61 4.57 0.21
C MET A 185 15.02 4.43 -0.34
N ASN A 186 15.63 3.27 -0.17
CA ASN A 186 16.95 2.93 -0.71
C ASN A 186 18.00 3.99 -0.32
N CYS A 187 17.84 4.59 0.87
CA CYS A 187 18.74 5.62 1.38
C CYS A 187 19.76 4.99 2.31
N VAL A 188 21.02 5.40 2.15
CA VAL A 188 22.06 5.12 3.14
C VAL A 188 21.90 6.16 4.26
N LEU A 189 21.55 5.70 5.46
CA LEU A 189 21.47 6.57 6.65
C LEU A 189 22.83 7.26 6.91
N PRO A 190 22.82 8.48 7.48
CA PRO A 190 24.07 9.18 7.79
C PRO A 190 24.85 8.42 8.87
N ASN A 191 26.14 8.73 9.02
CA ASN A 191 26.90 8.24 10.19
C ASN A 191 26.35 8.83 11.50
N GLU A 192 26.73 8.26 12.64
CA GLU A 192 26.27 8.64 13.98
C GLU A 192 26.33 10.16 14.25
N ASN A 193 27.47 10.79 13.94
CA ASN A 193 27.68 12.22 14.15
C ASN A 193 26.67 13.07 13.36
N LYS A 194 26.40 12.69 12.10
CA LYS A 194 25.44 13.39 11.25
C LYS A 194 24.00 13.05 11.60
N ILE A 195 23.68 11.86 12.12
CA ILE A 195 22.32 11.52 12.56
C ILE A 195 21.85 12.50 13.62
N SER A 196 22.68 12.70 14.66
CA SER A 196 22.32 13.60 15.75
C SER A 196 22.08 15.02 15.25
N GLU A 197 22.87 15.51 14.29
CA GLU A 197 22.69 16.84 13.70
C GLU A 197 21.43 16.94 12.82
N VAL A 198 21.24 15.98 11.93
CA VAL A 198 20.15 15.97 10.93
C VAL A 198 18.80 15.74 11.57
N PHE A 199 18.76 14.92 12.62
CA PHE A 199 17.53 14.45 13.24
C PHE A 199 17.28 14.99 14.65
N ALA A 200 18.15 15.87 15.17
CA ALA A 200 17.90 16.60 16.42
C ALA A 200 16.53 17.32 16.43
N HIS A 201 16.03 17.70 15.26
CA HIS A 201 14.81 18.48 15.09
C HIS A 201 13.78 17.73 14.25
N PHE A 202 13.53 16.46 14.57
CA PHE A 202 12.40 15.77 13.95
C PHE A 202 11.10 16.55 14.19
N PRO A 203 10.26 16.72 13.16
CA PRO A 203 9.00 17.42 13.31
C PRO A 203 8.11 16.74 14.35
N ARG A 204 7.66 17.53 15.34
CA ARG A 204 6.82 17.04 16.46
C ARG A 204 5.45 16.51 16.03
N HIS A 205 5.06 16.75 14.78
CA HIS A 205 3.79 16.31 14.21
C HIS A 205 3.95 15.11 13.26
N LEU A 206 5.13 14.50 13.22
CA LEU A 206 5.36 13.31 12.41
C LEU A 206 4.55 12.13 13.00
N THR A 207 3.59 11.64 12.21
CA THR A 207 2.70 10.54 12.60
C THR A 207 2.99 9.25 11.85
N THR A 208 3.67 9.35 10.70
CA THR A 208 3.92 8.20 9.82
C THR A 208 5.37 8.17 9.39
N LEU A 209 6.04 7.05 9.67
CA LEU A 209 7.36 6.73 9.16
C LEU A 209 7.29 5.46 8.33
N VAL A 210 7.88 5.51 7.14
CA VAL A 210 8.04 4.34 6.29
C VAL A 210 9.48 4.26 5.80
N MET A 211 10.11 3.12 6.00
CA MET A 211 11.49 2.83 5.58
C MET A 211 11.47 1.63 4.65
N LEU A 212 11.99 1.80 3.43
CA LEU A 212 12.09 0.76 2.41
C LEU A 212 13.55 0.62 2.01
N GLU A 213 14.14 -0.55 2.26
CA GLU A 213 15.54 -0.90 1.94
C GLU A 213 16.55 0.20 2.36
N ALA A 214 16.30 0.84 3.51
CA ALA A 214 17.09 1.97 3.99
C ALA A 214 18.24 1.56 4.95
N PHE A 215 18.55 0.26 5.04
CA PHE A 215 19.54 -0.27 5.97
C PHE A 215 20.83 -0.65 5.23
N PRO A 216 21.99 -0.04 5.55
CA PRO A 216 23.28 -0.60 5.15
C PRO A 216 23.56 -1.92 5.90
N ALA A 217 24.50 -2.72 5.41
CA ALA A 217 24.88 -4.01 6.03
C ALA A 217 25.35 -3.90 7.50
N ASP A 218 25.75 -2.70 7.96
CA ASP A 218 26.21 -2.42 9.33
C ASP A 218 25.25 -1.47 10.09
N ALA A 219 23.94 -1.52 9.79
CA ALA A 219 22.98 -0.51 10.23
C ALA A 219 22.75 -0.41 11.75
N GLY A 220 23.19 -1.36 12.57
CA GLY A 220 22.69 -1.49 13.95
C GLY A 220 22.93 -0.29 14.85
N GLN A 221 24.15 0.24 14.83
CA GLN A 221 24.49 1.40 15.65
C GLN A 221 23.75 2.65 15.14
N VAL A 222 23.83 2.89 13.82
CA VAL A 222 23.17 3.98 13.10
C VAL A 222 21.66 3.98 13.36
N LEU A 223 21.03 2.80 13.33
CA LEU A 223 19.61 2.63 13.57
C LEU A 223 19.25 2.96 15.01
N ASN A 224 20.07 2.58 16.00
CA ASN A 224 19.84 2.95 17.39
C ASN A 224 19.82 4.48 17.59
N PHE A 225 20.75 5.22 16.98
CA PHE A 225 20.73 6.68 17.04
C PHE A 225 19.52 7.27 16.34
N PHE A 226 19.18 6.75 15.17
CA PHE A 226 18.00 7.17 14.42
C PHE A 226 16.71 6.97 15.23
N VAL A 227 16.57 5.80 15.86
CA VAL A 227 15.42 5.44 16.71
C VAL A 227 15.26 6.40 17.88
N ASN A 228 16.35 6.77 18.55
CA ASN A 228 16.30 7.70 19.68
C ASN A 228 15.92 9.13 19.28
N ALA A 229 16.10 9.50 18.01
CA ALA A 229 15.71 10.80 17.50
C ALA A 229 14.23 10.87 17.10
N LEU A 230 13.59 9.73 16.84
CA LEU A 230 12.22 9.70 16.33
C LEU A 230 11.21 10.21 17.36
N PRO A 231 10.19 10.98 16.91
CA PRO A 231 9.19 11.52 17.82
C PRO A 231 8.21 10.44 18.27
N THR A 232 7.80 10.51 19.54
CA THR A 232 6.81 9.60 20.15
C THR A 232 5.40 9.75 19.58
N THR A 233 5.16 10.74 18.72
CA THR A 233 3.88 10.98 18.03
C THR A 233 3.63 10.02 16.86
N LEU A 234 4.58 9.15 16.53
CA LEU A 234 4.40 8.15 15.46
C LEU A 234 3.25 7.19 15.81
N THR A 235 2.26 7.15 14.93
CA THR A 235 1.13 6.22 15.01
C THR A 235 1.23 5.10 13.98
N THR A 236 2.07 5.28 12.96
CA THR A 236 2.24 4.32 11.87
C THR A 236 3.71 4.18 11.55
N VAL A 237 4.23 2.96 11.68
CA VAL A 237 5.60 2.61 11.32
C VAL A 237 5.56 1.43 10.35
N SER A 238 6.29 1.55 9.25
CA SER A 238 6.43 0.48 8.27
C SER A 238 7.89 0.34 7.87
N ILE A 239 8.46 -0.83 8.08
CA ILE A 239 9.86 -1.10 7.84
C ILE A 239 9.95 -2.31 6.91
N VAL A 240 10.55 -2.09 5.74
CA VAL A 240 10.75 -3.11 4.71
C VAL A 240 12.23 -3.18 4.40
N ALA A 241 12.82 -4.36 4.48
CA ALA A 241 14.22 -4.60 4.13
C ALA A 241 14.37 -5.99 3.53
N ASN A 242 15.47 -6.25 2.83
CA ASN A 242 15.73 -7.60 2.33
C ASN A 242 15.93 -8.59 3.48
N GLU A 243 16.76 -8.23 4.46
CA GLU A 243 17.07 -9.06 5.62
C GLU A 243 17.14 -8.19 6.86
N PHE A 244 16.75 -8.76 8.00
CA PHE A 244 16.94 -8.17 9.32
C PHE A 244 17.74 -9.14 10.17
N HIS A 245 18.92 -8.70 10.58
CA HIS A 245 19.70 -9.41 11.58
C HIS A 245 19.21 -9.03 12.99
N SER A 246 19.74 -9.74 13.98
CA SER A 246 19.39 -9.55 15.38
C SER A 246 19.49 -8.08 15.80
N PHE A 247 20.57 -7.40 15.43
CA PHE A 247 20.83 -6.04 15.88
C PHE A 247 19.82 -5.02 15.33
N GLU A 248 19.35 -5.14 14.09
CA GLU A 248 18.30 -4.26 13.58
C GLU A 248 16.99 -4.53 14.32
N ILE A 249 16.70 -5.80 14.61
CA ILE A 249 15.49 -6.20 15.31
C ILE A 249 15.47 -5.69 16.75
N TYR A 250 16.60 -5.71 17.47
CA TYR A 250 16.71 -5.05 18.79
C TYR A 250 16.46 -3.54 18.70
N ALA A 251 17.01 -2.86 17.70
CA ALA A 251 16.80 -1.43 17.53
C ALA A 251 15.34 -1.10 17.17
N ILE A 252 14.70 -1.91 16.31
CA ILE A 252 13.28 -1.78 15.96
C ILE A 252 12.39 -2.11 17.17
N ALA A 253 12.74 -3.11 17.97
CA ALA A 253 12.03 -3.45 19.21
C ALA A 253 12.04 -2.26 20.18
N ARG A 254 13.21 -1.65 20.37
CA ARG A 254 13.37 -0.42 21.16
C ARG A 254 12.58 0.76 20.59
N LEU A 255 12.52 0.91 19.27
CA LEU A 255 11.66 1.93 18.66
C LEU A 255 10.21 1.71 19.05
N VAL A 256 9.71 0.50 18.84
CA VAL A 256 8.31 0.15 19.09
C VAL A 256 7.94 0.35 20.56
N SER A 257 8.83 0.01 21.50
CA SER A 257 8.59 0.20 22.94
C SER A 257 8.49 1.68 23.35
N GLN A 258 9.11 2.58 22.59
CA GLN A 258 9.03 4.03 22.80
C GLN A 258 7.77 4.68 22.18
N LEU A 259 6.95 3.91 21.45
CA LEU A 259 5.78 4.42 20.73
C LEU A 259 4.46 3.94 21.34
N PRO A 260 4.01 4.50 22.48
CA PRO A 260 2.77 4.07 23.15
C PRO A 260 1.51 4.37 22.32
N SER A 261 1.59 5.28 21.34
CA SER A 261 0.48 5.66 20.45
C SER A 261 0.49 4.90 19.11
N LEU A 262 1.32 3.88 18.97
CA LEU A 262 1.45 3.11 17.73
C LEU A 262 0.14 2.35 17.44
N LYS A 263 -0.49 2.68 16.31
CA LYS A 263 -1.75 2.08 15.84
C LYS A 263 -1.54 1.09 14.72
N SER A 264 -0.48 1.25 13.93
CA SER A 264 -0.18 0.40 12.79
C SER A 264 1.32 0.11 12.72
N PHE A 265 1.67 -1.16 12.66
CA PHE A 265 3.04 -1.62 12.52
C PHE A 265 3.16 -2.63 11.39
N LEU A 266 4.13 -2.41 10.50
CA LEU A 266 4.50 -3.34 9.44
C LEU A 266 5.99 -3.61 9.51
N LEU A 267 6.36 -4.89 9.56
CA LEU A 267 7.72 -5.38 9.32
C LEU A 267 7.69 -6.41 8.18
N GLN A 268 8.46 -6.17 7.12
CA GLN A 268 8.55 -7.08 5.99
C GLN A 268 10.00 -7.29 5.55
N GLY A 269 10.44 -8.55 5.49
CA GLY A 269 11.72 -8.94 4.89
C GLY A 269 11.79 -10.41 4.51
N ARG A 270 12.89 -10.85 3.88
CA ARG A 270 13.12 -12.26 3.50
C ARG A 270 13.53 -13.09 4.71
N LYS A 271 14.43 -12.57 5.52
CA LYS A 271 14.94 -13.19 6.75
C LYS A 271 14.78 -12.21 7.90
N ILE A 272 14.18 -12.66 9.00
CA ILE A 272 13.98 -11.86 10.21
C ILE A 272 14.48 -12.68 11.39
N MET A 273 15.64 -12.29 11.94
CA MET A 273 16.22 -12.94 13.12
C MET A 273 15.63 -12.38 14.41
N ASP A 274 15.55 -13.17 15.48
CA ASP A 274 15.13 -12.75 16.84
C ASP A 274 13.78 -11.99 16.91
N LEU A 275 12.81 -12.36 16.05
CA LEU A 275 11.49 -11.73 15.96
C LEU A 275 10.74 -11.68 17.30
N GLU A 276 10.94 -12.66 18.18
CA GLU A 276 10.40 -12.75 19.53
C GLU A 276 10.79 -11.56 20.42
N THR A 277 11.96 -10.95 20.17
CA THR A 277 12.40 -9.74 20.86
C THR A 277 11.51 -8.57 20.48
N LEU A 278 11.30 -8.35 19.17
CA LEU A 278 10.41 -7.30 18.69
C LEU A 278 8.98 -7.48 19.16
N VAL A 279 8.48 -8.71 19.10
CA VAL A 279 7.10 -9.00 19.46
C VAL A 279 6.88 -8.82 20.97
N ALA A 280 7.91 -9.02 21.81
CA ALA A 280 7.86 -8.68 23.24
C ALA A 280 7.59 -7.18 23.48
N GLU A 281 8.11 -6.32 22.61
CA GLU A 281 8.03 -4.86 22.74
C GLU A 281 6.78 -4.24 22.08
N LEU A 282 5.99 -5.02 21.33
CA LEU A 282 4.77 -4.51 20.69
C LEU A 282 3.76 -3.97 21.73
N PRO A 283 3.08 -2.84 21.43
CA PRO A 283 2.04 -2.32 22.30
C PRO A 283 0.94 -3.35 22.54
N ARG A 284 0.65 -3.62 23.81
CA ARG A 284 -0.37 -4.60 24.23
C ARG A 284 -1.79 -4.12 23.97
N THR A 285 -1.98 -2.81 23.86
CA THR A 285 -3.28 -2.16 23.63
C THR A 285 -3.11 -1.06 22.59
N GLY A 286 -4.21 -0.70 21.91
CA GLY A 286 -4.22 0.41 20.94
C GLY A 286 -3.66 0.08 19.55
N LEU A 287 -2.90 -1.01 19.41
CA LEU A 287 -2.44 -1.49 18.10
C LEU A 287 -3.61 -2.05 17.30
N LYS A 288 -3.96 -1.37 16.20
CA LYS A 288 -5.08 -1.75 15.33
C LYS A 288 -4.63 -2.66 14.19
N GLN A 289 -3.43 -2.43 13.66
CA GLN A 289 -2.92 -3.15 12.51
C GLN A 289 -1.51 -3.68 12.80
N LEU A 290 -1.33 -4.98 12.62
CA LEU A 290 -0.05 -5.66 12.71
C LEU A 290 0.19 -6.50 11.46
N ILE A 291 1.29 -6.23 10.77
CA ILE A 291 1.74 -6.97 9.59
C ILE A 291 3.17 -7.44 9.81
N LEU A 292 3.37 -8.75 9.85
CA LEU A 292 4.68 -9.38 9.93
C LEU A 292 4.83 -10.32 8.74
N ARG A 293 5.76 -10.00 7.84
CA ARG A 293 6.00 -10.77 6.61
C ARG A 293 7.47 -11.19 6.52
N ALA A 294 7.72 -12.48 6.69
CA ALA A 294 8.99 -13.13 6.41
C ALA A 294 8.87 -13.90 5.08
N GLN A 295 9.09 -13.25 3.95
CA GLN A 295 8.96 -13.85 2.61
C GLN A 295 10.02 -13.37 1.62
N LYS A 296 10.36 -14.22 0.64
CA LYS A 296 11.20 -13.85 -0.50
C LYS A 296 10.54 -12.67 -1.24
N LEU A 297 11.12 -11.49 -1.08
CA LEU A 297 10.73 -10.29 -1.81
C LEU A 297 10.86 -10.56 -3.32
N VAL A 298 9.75 -10.77 -4.00
CA VAL A 298 9.67 -10.64 -5.46
C VAL A 298 9.86 -9.15 -5.76
N ASP A 299 10.64 -8.81 -6.79
CA ASP A 299 11.16 -7.47 -7.08
C ASP A 299 10.22 -6.32 -6.66
N LEU A 300 10.57 -5.61 -5.58
CA LEU A 300 9.73 -4.61 -4.91
C LEU A 300 9.28 -3.43 -5.78
N ASN A 301 9.91 -3.25 -6.94
CA ASN A 301 9.69 -2.06 -7.77
C ASN A 301 8.23 -1.92 -8.23
N ASP A 302 7.51 -3.02 -8.43
CA ASP A 302 6.12 -2.99 -8.89
C ASP A 302 5.10 -2.91 -7.74
N GLU A 303 5.34 -3.56 -6.59
CA GLU A 303 4.42 -3.50 -5.43
C GLU A 303 4.50 -2.18 -4.66
N VAL A 304 5.69 -1.60 -4.56
CA VAL A 304 5.91 -0.33 -3.86
C VAL A 304 5.15 0.81 -4.54
N ALA A 305 5.04 0.80 -5.87
CA ALA A 305 4.23 1.78 -6.60
C ALA A 305 2.75 1.75 -6.18
N GLY A 306 2.20 0.54 -5.94
CA GLY A 306 0.81 0.33 -5.48
C GLY A 306 0.56 0.68 -4.02
N MET A 307 1.54 0.47 -3.13
CA MET A 307 1.41 0.73 -1.67
C MET A 307 1.21 2.21 -1.31
N PHE A 308 1.55 3.14 -2.20
CA PHE A 308 1.63 4.57 -1.88
C PHE A 308 0.58 5.47 -2.56
N GLY A 309 -0.29 4.87 -3.39
CA GLY A 309 -1.52 5.46 -3.90
C GLY A 309 -2.46 5.85 -2.76
N ALA A 310 -3.08 7.02 -2.86
CA ALA A 310 -3.72 7.68 -1.73
C ALA A 310 -5.01 6.98 -1.27
N GLY A 311 -4.89 6.21 -0.18
CA GLY A 311 -6.02 5.71 0.61
C GLY A 311 -6.57 4.35 0.19
N GLY A 312 -5.84 3.59 -0.64
CA GLY A 312 -6.20 2.21 -0.97
C GLY A 312 -5.92 1.27 0.21
N MET A 313 -6.99 0.72 0.78
CA MET A 313 -6.93 -0.49 1.59
C MET A 313 -6.23 -1.58 0.75
N PHE A 314 -5.27 -2.29 1.32
CA PHE A 314 -4.47 -3.33 0.65
C PHE A 314 -5.35 -4.32 -0.14
N THR A 315 -5.29 -4.26 -1.47
CA THR A 315 -5.92 -5.24 -2.36
C THR A 315 -4.87 -6.12 -3.01
N GLY A 316 -4.57 -7.25 -2.38
CA GLY A 316 -4.19 -8.51 -3.03
C GLY A 316 -2.84 -8.57 -3.76
N VAL A 317 -1.92 -9.33 -3.17
CA VAL A 317 -0.67 -9.79 -3.79
C VAL A 317 -0.96 -10.86 -4.84
N GLY A 318 -0.42 -10.68 -6.05
CA GLY A 318 -0.25 -11.74 -7.04
C GLY A 318 1.04 -12.50 -6.75
N GLY A 319 0.97 -13.52 -5.89
CA GLY A 319 2.11 -14.38 -5.59
C GLY A 319 2.34 -15.39 -6.73
N LEU A 320 3.41 -15.20 -7.50
CA LEU A 320 4.00 -16.25 -8.35
C LEU A 320 5.10 -16.94 -7.55
N GLY A 321 4.93 -18.25 -7.34
CA GLY A 321 5.79 -19.07 -6.51
C GLY A 321 7.18 -19.25 -7.13
N MET A 322 8.20 -19.13 -6.29
CA MET A 322 9.55 -19.55 -6.60
C MET A 322 10.08 -20.40 -5.44
N GLU A 323 10.63 -21.56 -5.78
CA GLU A 323 11.28 -22.55 -4.91
C GLU A 323 12.42 -21.92 -4.09
N VAL A 324 12.60 -22.41 -2.86
CA VAL A 324 13.68 -22.05 -1.94
C VAL A 324 14.26 -23.35 -1.40
N ASP A 325 15.59 -23.45 -1.38
CA ASP A 325 16.36 -24.56 -0.82
C ASP A 325 16.15 -24.65 0.72
N GLU A 326 15.79 -25.84 1.20
CA GLU A 326 15.34 -26.14 2.57
C GLU A 326 16.48 -26.51 3.56
N GLU A 327 17.66 -25.88 3.51
CA GLU A 327 18.85 -26.41 4.22
C GLU A 327 19.14 -25.91 5.66
N GLU A 328 18.29 -25.12 6.34
CA GLU A 328 18.53 -24.70 7.75
C GLU A 328 17.28 -24.89 8.66
N GLU A 329 17.01 -26.09 9.18
CA GLU A 329 15.72 -26.42 9.84
C GLU A 329 15.69 -26.65 11.37
N GLU A 330 16.79 -26.88 12.09
CA GLU A 330 16.65 -27.43 13.46
C GLU A 330 16.34 -26.41 14.59
N GLY A 331 16.49 -25.09 14.39
CA GLY A 331 16.38 -24.08 15.45
C GLY A 331 15.05 -23.30 15.57
N GLY A 332 14.18 -23.29 14.55
CA GLY A 332 13.10 -22.28 14.42
C GLY A 332 11.85 -22.43 15.31
N VAL A 333 11.74 -23.55 16.03
CA VAL A 333 10.45 -24.03 16.58
C VAL A 333 10.01 -23.28 17.83
N SER A 334 10.91 -23.16 18.81
CA SER A 334 10.64 -22.51 20.10
C SER A 334 10.29 -21.02 19.91
N LEU A 335 10.80 -20.44 18.83
CA LEU A 335 10.68 -19.02 18.51
C LEU A 335 9.24 -18.62 18.19
N LEU A 336 8.53 -19.41 17.38
CA LEU A 336 7.17 -19.08 16.95
C LEU A 336 6.18 -19.13 18.12
N ALA A 337 6.21 -20.20 18.91
CA ALA A 337 5.35 -20.30 20.10
C ALA A 337 5.56 -19.10 21.04
N CYS A 338 6.81 -18.70 21.28
CA CYS A 338 7.18 -17.53 22.07
C CYS A 338 6.68 -16.21 21.45
N VAL A 339 6.80 -16.06 20.12
CA VAL A 339 6.24 -14.91 19.38
C VAL A 339 4.74 -14.82 19.60
N ALA A 340 4.00 -15.92 19.46
CA ALA A 340 2.55 -15.90 19.53
C ALA A 340 2.02 -15.51 20.92
N GLU A 341 2.63 -16.02 22.01
CA GLU A 341 2.27 -15.61 23.39
C GLU A 341 2.45 -14.11 23.63
N LYS A 342 3.41 -13.52 22.92
CA LYS A 342 3.77 -12.11 23.04
C LYS A 342 3.07 -11.22 22.02
N LEU A 343 2.15 -11.71 21.21
CA LEU A 343 1.38 -10.83 20.34
C LEU A 343 0.35 -10.00 21.15
N PRO A 344 -0.03 -8.80 20.68
CA PRO A 344 -1.10 -8.02 21.31
C PRO A 344 -2.41 -8.78 21.31
N SER A 345 -3.14 -8.82 22.43
CA SER A 345 -4.31 -9.71 22.62
C SER A 345 -5.47 -9.46 21.65
N SER A 346 -5.57 -8.26 21.08
CA SER A 346 -6.53 -7.93 20.04
C SER A 346 -5.92 -6.94 19.04
N VAL A 347 -6.18 -7.20 17.76
CA VAL A 347 -5.89 -6.29 16.66
C VAL A 347 -7.11 -6.26 15.73
N GLU A 348 -7.33 -5.16 15.01
CA GLU A 348 -8.37 -5.10 13.98
C GLU A 348 -7.93 -5.87 12.73
N TYR A 349 -6.68 -5.67 12.32
CA TYR A 349 -6.04 -6.30 11.18
C TYR A 349 -4.80 -7.06 11.61
N LEU A 350 -4.78 -8.37 11.38
CA LEU A 350 -3.62 -9.22 11.58
C LEU A 350 -3.20 -9.83 10.25
N GLU A 351 -1.93 -9.66 9.91
CA GLU A 351 -1.31 -10.38 8.80
C GLU A 351 0.01 -11.00 9.22
N LEU A 352 0.08 -12.32 9.07
CA LEU A 352 1.24 -13.13 9.43
C LEU A 352 1.62 -13.99 8.22
N MET A 353 2.83 -13.79 7.73
CA MET A 353 3.43 -14.63 6.70
C MET A 353 4.76 -15.15 7.22
N LEU A 354 4.80 -16.46 7.52
CA LEU A 354 5.94 -17.10 8.18
C LEU A 354 6.35 -18.34 7.38
N PRO A 355 7.65 -18.52 7.08
CA PRO A 355 8.13 -19.51 6.13
C PRO A 355 8.32 -20.94 6.70
N TYR A 356 7.85 -21.24 7.92
CA TYR A 356 8.25 -22.45 8.65
C TYR A 356 7.19 -23.56 8.64
N ASP A 357 7.62 -24.78 8.32
CA ASP A 357 6.71 -25.83 7.82
C ASP A 357 6.30 -26.92 8.81
N ASN A 358 7.08 -27.20 9.86
CA ASN A 358 6.91 -28.50 10.52
C ASN A 358 6.43 -28.45 11.98
N LYS A 359 6.38 -27.29 12.65
CA LYS A 359 6.02 -27.20 14.08
C LYS A 359 5.14 -26.00 14.46
N ALA A 360 4.29 -25.55 13.54
CA ALA A 360 3.43 -24.37 13.69
C ALA A 360 2.12 -24.59 14.48
N THR A 361 1.86 -25.80 15.02
CA THR A 361 0.66 -26.08 15.85
C THR A 361 0.58 -25.17 17.07
N GLU A 362 1.64 -25.11 17.88
CA GLU A 362 1.67 -24.28 19.08
C GLU A 362 1.54 -22.79 18.76
N PHE A 363 2.15 -22.35 17.65
CA PHE A 363 2.00 -20.98 17.15
C PHE A 363 0.55 -20.64 16.87
N THR A 364 -0.15 -21.50 16.10
CA THR A 364 -1.53 -21.22 15.66
C THR A 364 -2.53 -21.10 16.81
N ALA A 365 -2.35 -21.85 17.91
CA ALA A 365 -3.22 -21.75 19.09
C ALA A 365 -3.12 -20.42 19.83
N LYS A 366 -1.98 -19.71 19.67
CA LYS A 366 -1.63 -18.52 20.44
C LYS A 366 -1.69 -17.23 19.60
N VAL A 367 -2.08 -17.33 18.33
CA VAL A 367 -2.31 -16.15 17.47
C VAL A 367 -3.35 -15.24 18.13
N PRO A 368 -3.20 -13.91 18.09
CA PRO A 368 -4.16 -13.01 18.72
C PRO A 368 -5.49 -12.98 17.96
N LEU A 369 -6.55 -12.59 18.66
CA LEU A 369 -7.87 -12.43 18.05
C LEU A 369 -7.89 -11.22 17.12
N ALA A 370 -7.92 -11.48 15.81
CA ALA A 370 -8.13 -10.46 14.78
C ALA A 370 -9.63 -10.16 14.64
N THR A 371 -10.05 -8.95 15.00
CA THR A 371 -11.47 -8.59 15.12
C THR A 371 -12.12 -8.19 13.80
N ARG A 372 -11.37 -7.81 12.76
CA ARG A 372 -11.94 -7.46 11.44
C ARG A 372 -11.33 -8.25 10.30
N GLN A 373 -10.00 -8.37 10.26
CA GLN A 373 -9.31 -9.05 9.17
C GLN A 373 -8.19 -9.95 9.69
N LEU A 374 -8.26 -11.22 9.31
CA LEU A 374 -7.25 -12.24 9.60
C LEU A 374 -6.62 -12.71 8.30
N VAL A 375 -5.30 -12.56 8.17
CA VAL A 375 -4.53 -13.00 7.00
C VAL A 375 -3.38 -13.87 7.48
N LEU A 376 -3.44 -15.17 7.14
CA LEU A 376 -2.41 -16.14 7.53
C LEU A 376 -1.87 -16.84 6.28
N PHE A 377 -0.57 -16.70 6.06
CA PHE A 377 0.16 -17.43 5.03
C PHE A 377 1.09 -18.43 5.72
N VAL A 378 0.74 -19.70 5.62
CA VAL A 378 1.52 -20.80 6.17
C VAL A 378 1.71 -21.83 5.08
N THR A 379 2.95 -22.19 4.78
CA THR A 379 3.28 -23.05 3.64
C THR A 379 2.68 -24.45 3.78
N ASN A 380 2.86 -25.08 4.95
CA ASN A 380 2.31 -26.39 5.28
C ASN A 380 1.32 -26.34 6.45
N TRP A 381 0.02 -26.22 6.14
CA TRP A 381 -1.01 -26.36 7.15
C TRP A 381 -1.10 -27.82 7.65
N THR A 382 -1.49 -28.00 8.91
CA THR A 382 -1.98 -29.29 9.41
C THR A 382 -3.43 -29.14 9.88
N PRO A 383 -4.23 -30.23 9.92
CA PRO A 383 -5.58 -30.16 10.47
C PRO A 383 -5.61 -29.66 11.93
N ALA A 384 -4.61 -30.02 12.73
CA ALA A 384 -4.48 -29.57 14.11
C ALA A 384 -4.24 -28.05 14.20
N MET A 385 -3.41 -27.49 13.33
CA MET A 385 -3.18 -26.04 13.24
C MET A 385 -4.46 -25.30 12.92
N LEU A 386 -5.15 -25.72 11.86
CA LEU A 386 -6.43 -25.12 11.41
C LEU A 386 -7.51 -25.17 12.50
N ALA A 387 -7.58 -26.27 13.26
CA ALA A 387 -8.51 -26.41 14.38
C ALA A 387 -8.18 -25.47 15.56
N GLN A 388 -6.93 -25.01 15.67
CA GLN A 388 -6.46 -24.16 16.77
C GLN A 388 -6.44 -22.66 16.43
N VAL A 389 -6.49 -22.28 15.14
CA VAL A 389 -6.52 -20.86 14.74
C VAL A 389 -7.66 -20.13 15.44
N PRO A 390 -7.40 -19.06 16.22
CA PRO A 390 -8.42 -18.27 16.88
C PRO A 390 -9.11 -17.35 15.88
N ILE A 391 -10.45 -17.34 15.93
CA ILE A 391 -11.30 -16.61 15.00
C ILE A 391 -12.25 -15.75 15.83
N ALA A 392 -12.15 -14.42 15.71
CA ALA A 392 -13.04 -13.53 16.43
C ALA A 392 -14.45 -13.57 15.79
N PRO A 393 -15.53 -13.50 16.59
CA PRO A 393 -16.90 -13.52 16.07
C PRO A 393 -17.27 -12.30 15.20
N THR A 394 -16.41 -11.28 15.18
CA THR A 394 -16.59 -10.05 14.40
C THR A 394 -15.75 -10.03 13.12
N VAL A 395 -14.94 -11.06 12.84
CA VAL A 395 -14.06 -11.05 11.67
C VAL A 395 -14.89 -11.01 10.38
N GLU A 396 -14.56 -10.09 9.49
CA GLU A 396 -15.27 -9.88 8.22
C GLU A 396 -14.49 -10.45 7.04
N ARG A 397 -13.16 -10.46 7.13
CA ARG A 397 -12.27 -10.94 6.07
C ARG A 397 -11.29 -11.98 6.61
N VAL A 398 -11.26 -13.13 5.96
CA VAL A 398 -10.33 -14.21 6.26
C VAL A 398 -9.57 -14.56 4.99
N VAL A 399 -8.24 -14.51 5.07
CA VAL A 399 -7.33 -14.95 4.02
C VAL A 399 -6.47 -16.05 4.58
N LEU A 400 -6.59 -17.24 4.02
CA LEU A 400 -5.67 -18.33 4.26
C LEU A 400 -4.97 -18.66 2.95
N GLN A 401 -3.67 -18.91 2.99
CA GLN A 401 -2.95 -19.53 1.88
C GLN A 401 -2.12 -20.72 2.37
N SER A 402 -1.99 -21.72 1.49
CA SER A 402 -1.24 -22.97 1.70
C SER A 402 -0.62 -23.44 0.40
N LYS A 403 0.50 -24.17 0.46
CA LYS A 403 1.01 -24.94 -0.68
C LYS A 403 0.60 -26.41 -0.62
N THR A 404 0.18 -26.91 0.55
CA THR A 404 -0.23 -28.30 0.76
C THR A 404 -1.74 -28.45 0.85
N ALA A 405 -2.21 -29.61 0.38
CA ALA A 405 -3.60 -30.02 0.50
C ALA A 405 -3.89 -30.39 1.97
N VAL A 406 -4.90 -29.77 2.57
CA VAL A 406 -5.32 -30.02 3.95
C VAL A 406 -6.83 -29.97 4.02
N ASP A 407 -7.43 -30.80 4.87
CA ASP A 407 -8.87 -30.71 5.14
C ASP A 407 -9.18 -29.42 5.90
N LEU A 408 -9.91 -28.52 5.23
CA LEU A 408 -10.37 -27.24 5.76
C LEU A 408 -11.66 -27.37 6.60
N SER A 409 -12.27 -28.56 6.69
CA SER A 409 -13.59 -28.78 7.31
C SER A 409 -13.69 -28.17 8.71
N LEU A 410 -12.71 -28.45 9.56
CA LEU A 410 -12.69 -28.02 10.95
C LEU A 410 -12.56 -26.51 11.09
N PHE A 411 -11.81 -25.87 10.19
CA PHE A 411 -11.66 -24.41 10.18
C PHE A 411 -12.92 -23.73 9.68
N LEU A 412 -13.46 -24.18 8.54
CA LEU A 412 -14.63 -23.55 7.91
C LEU A 412 -15.88 -23.62 8.79
N ARG A 413 -16.09 -24.72 9.51
CA ARG A 413 -17.19 -24.85 10.50
C ARG A 413 -17.13 -23.84 11.64
N ARG A 414 -15.95 -23.28 11.92
CA ARG A 414 -15.72 -22.30 12.99
C ARG A 414 -15.80 -20.86 12.48
N LEU A 415 -15.91 -20.64 11.17
CA LEU A 415 -16.03 -19.30 10.62
C LEU A 415 -17.36 -18.66 11.08
N PRO A 416 -17.32 -17.44 11.63
CA PRO A 416 -18.54 -16.77 12.06
C PRO A 416 -19.35 -16.27 10.87
N VAL A 417 -20.64 -16.04 11.12
CA VAL A 417 -21.60 -15.45 10.16
C VAL A 417 -21.30 -13.99 9.81
N SER A 418 -20.24 -13.38 10.37
CA SER A 418 -19.78 -12.04 10.01
C SER A 418 -18.86 -12.05 8.78
N VAL A 419 -18.33 -13.20 8.38
CA VAL A 419 -17.37 -13.30 7.27
C VAL A 419 -18.07 -12.98 5.95
N LYS A 420 -17.57 -11.93 5.28
CA LYS A 420 -18.03 -11.44 3.97
C LYS A 420 -17.02 -11.77 2.88
N ASP A 421 -15.74 -11.77 3.22
CA ASP A 421 -14.65 -12.01 2.27
C ASP A 421 -13.81 -13.21 2.72
N LEU A 422 -13.79 -14.26 1.88
CA LEU A 422 -12.98 -15.46 2.12
C LEU A 422 -12.01 -15.67 0.95
N ASP A 423 -10.72 -15.65 1.25
CA ASP A 423 -9.65 -15.93 0.30
C ASP A 423 -8.98 -17.25 0.68
N LEU A 424 -9.09 -18.25 -0.19
CA LEU A 424 -8.41 -19.54 -0.07
C LEU A 424 -7.40 -19.73 -1.21
N SER A 425 -6.92 -18.64 -1.81
CA SER A 425 -6.04 -18.70 -2.98
C SER A 425 -4.81 -19.57 -2.71
N GLY A 426 -4.46 -20.40 -3.68
CA GLY A 426 -3.31 -21.31 -3.62
C GLY A 426 -3.56 -22.62 -2.89
N PHE A 427 -4.63 -22.76 -2.10
CA PHE A 427 -4.96 -24.04 -1.46
C PHE A 427 -5.22 -25.11 -2.52
N PRO A 428 -4.50 -26.25 -2.50
CA PRO A 428 -4.81 -27.36 -3.41
C PRO A 428 -6.16 -28.00 -3.03
N LEU A 429 -7.20 -27.69 -3.81
CA LEU A 429 -8.58 -28.18 -3.65
C LEU A 429 -8.92 -29.21 -4.75
N ASN A 430 -7.97 -30.04 -5.15
CA ASN A 430 -8.15 -31.02 -6.22
C ASN A 430 -8.87 -32.31 -5.75
N SER A 431 -8.95 -32.56 -4.44
CA SER A 431 -9.68 -33.71 -3.88
C SER A 431 -11.18 -33.44 -3.77
N LEU A 432 -12.00 -34.43 -4.14
CA LEU A 432 -13.46 -34.35 -4.08
C LEU A 432 -13.95 -34.11 -2.64
N ASP A 433 -13.36 -34.80 -1.65
CA ASP A 433 -13.77 -34.72 -0.25
C ASP A 433 -13.51 -33.33 0.33
N VAL A 434 -12.36 -32.74 -0.01
CA VAL A 434 -11.99 -31.39 0.41
C VAL A 434 -12.93 -30.36 -0.22
N VAL A 435 -13.24 -30.50 -1.51
CA VAL A 435 -14.19 -29.61 -2.20
C VAL A 435 -15.59 -29.69 -1.61
N MET A 436 -16.09 -30.90 -1.33
CA MET A 436 -17.39 -31.09 -0.70
C MET A 436 -17.43 -30.47 0.69
N SER A 437 -16.35 -30.65 1.46
CA SER A 437 -16.18 -30.04 2.77
C SER A 437 -16.23 -28.50 2.69
N VAL A 438 -15.49 -27.90 1.75
CA VAL A 438 -15.53 -26.45 1.53
C VAL A 438 -16.94 -25.98 1.19
N ALA A 439 -17.60 -26.62 0.22
CA ALA A 439 -18.92 -26.24 -0.25
C ALA A 439 -19.99 -26.28 0.87
N GLN A 440 -19.92 -27.27 1.78
CA GLN A 440 -20.89 -27.44 2.85
C GLN A 440 -20.75 -26.43 3.99
N HIS A 441 -19.57 -25.85 4.19
CA HIS A 441 -19.25 -25.01 5.36
C HIS A 441 -18.93 -23.56 4.99
N LEU A 442 -19.32 -23.10 3.79
CA LEU A 442 -19.21 -21.69 3.44
C LEU A 442 -20.12 -20.81 4.33
N PRO A 443 -19.64 -19.67 4.86
CA PRO A 443 -20.47 -18.76 5.63
C PRO A 443 -21.67 -18.26 4.80
N PRO A 444 -22.89 -18.18 5.38
CA PRO A 444 -24.08 -17.75 4.65
C PRO A 444 -24.04 -16.26 4.25
N SER A 445 -23.24 -15.46 4.95
CA SER A 445 -23.01 -14.02 4.73
C SER A 445 -21.97 -13.71 3.65
N LEU A 446 -21.38 -14.72 3.02
CA LEU A 446 -20.24 -14.55 2.13
C LEU A 446 -20.65 -13.78 0.86
N VAL A 447 -19.86 -12.75 0.55
CA VAL A 447 -20.05 -11.83 -0.59
C VAL A 447 -18.96 -12.04 -1.63
N TRP A 448 -17.72 -12.23 -1.19
CA TRP A 448 -16.55 -12.43 -2.03
C TRP A 448 -15.83 -13.73 -1.66
N LEU A 449 -15.57 -14.58 -2.65
CA LEU A 449 -14.81 -15.81 -2.51
C LEU A 449 -13.69 -15.87 -3.55
N SER A 450 -12.46 -16.06 -3.11
CA SER A 450 -11.34 -16.40 -4.01
C SER A 450 -10.89 -17.83 -3.81
N LEU A 451 -10.91 -18.57 -4.93
CA LEU A 451 -10.34 -19.90 -5.10
C LEU A 451 -9.27 -19.87 -6.20
N LYS A 452 -8.54 -18.75 -6.32
CA LYS A 452 -7.48 -18.56 -7.31
C LYS A 452 -6.38 -19.60 -7.12
N ASN A 453 -5.85 -20.18 -8.20
CA ASN A 453 -4.75 -21.16 -8.16
C ASN A 453 -5.02 -22.39 -7.27
N CYS A 454 -6.28 -22.80 -7.08
CA CYS A 454 -6.65 -23.90 -6.20
C CYS A 454 -6.61 -25.29 -6.85
N ARG A 455 -6.11 -25.41 -8.09
CA ARG A 455 -6.09 -26.66 -8.88
C ARG A 455 -7.50 -27.27 -9.06
N LEU A 456 -8.52 -26.44 -9.14
CA LEU A 456 -9.90 -26.85 -9.36
C LEU A 456 -10.14 -27.19 -10.84
N ASN A 457 -10.92 -28.22 -11.12
CA ASN A 457 -11.46 -28.49 -12.45
C ASN A 457 -12.99 -28.29 -12.47
N ALA A 458 -13.60 -28.43 -13.66
CA ALA A 458 -15.04 -28.19 -13.84
C ALA A 458 -15.92 -29.13 -13.00
N ALA A 459 -15.47 -30.39 -12.80
CA ALA A 459 -16.19 -31.36 -11.97
C ALA A 459 -16.13 -30.99 -10.49
N ASN A 460 -15.04 -30.40 -10.00
CA ASN A 460 -14.95 -29.87 -8.63
C ASN A 460 -15.93 -28.70 -8.45
N VAL A 461 -15.94 -27.73 -9.36
CA VAL A 461 -16.83 -26.56 -9.24
C VAL A 461 -18.32 -26.95 -9.31
N ALA A 462 -18.67 -27.94 -10.14
CA ALA A 462 -20.02 -28.47 -10.21
C ALA A 462 -20.55 -29.01 -8.87
N ARG A 463 -19.67 -29.38 -7.93
CA ARG A 463 -20.07 -29.85 -6.59
C ARG A 463 -20.61 -28.75 -5.68
N PHE A 464 -20.32 -27.49 -5.98
CA PHE A 464 -20.92 -26.36 -5.27
C PHE A 464 -22.36 -26.05 -5.75
N ALA A 465 -22.85 -26.72 -6.79
CA ALA A 465 -24.20 -26.48 -7.31
C ALA A 465 -25.25 -26.69 -6.21
N GLY A 466 -26.03 -25.65 -5.92
CA GLY A 466 -27.03 -25.64 -4.84
C GLY A 466 -26.47 -25.38 -3.43
N LEU A 467 -25.16 -25.28 -3.26
CA LEU A 467 -24.48 -25.00 -1.98
C LEU A 467 -23.80 -23.62 -1.93
N TRP A 468 -23.89 -22.83 -3.00
CA TRP A 468 -23.38 -21.46 -3.01
C TRP A 468 -24.15 -20.57 -2.01
N PRO A 469 -23.46 -19.72 -1.23
CA PRO A 469 -24.11 -18.71 -0.43
C PRO A 469 -24.97 -17.78 -1.30
N VAL A 470 -26.20 -17.51 -0.88
CA VAL A 470 -27.17 -16.70 -1.65
C VAL A 470 -26.64 -15.27 -1.88
N GLY A 471 -25.83 -14.74 -0.96
CA GLY A 471 -25.24 -13.41 -1.04
C GLY A 471 -23.96 -13.29 -1.89
N LEU A 472 -23.44 -14.40 -2.42
CA LEU A 472 -22.16 -14.41 -3.13
C LEU A 472 -22.27 -13.64 -4.44
N ASN A 473 -21.51 -12.55 -4.58
CA ASN A 473 -21.56 -11.67 -5.76
C ASN A 473 -20.28 -11.75 -6.62
N THR A 474 -19.16 -12.15 -6.03
CA THR A 474 -17.86 -12.20 -6.69
C THR A 474 -17.19 -13.53 -6.39
N LEU A 475 -16.76 -14.20 -7.45
CA LEU A 475 -16.00 -15.45 -7.37
C LEU A 475 -14.74 -15.34 -8.23
N ASP A 476 -13.57 -15.47 -7.61
CA ASP A 476 -12.29 -15.49 -8.30
C ASP A 476 -11.81 -16.93 -8.52
N LEU A 477 -11.81 -17.38 -9.78
CA LEU A 477 -11.34 -18.71 -10.19
C LEU A 477 -10.06 -18.64 -11.04
N ARG A 478 -9.38 -17.49 -11.07
CA ARG A 478 -8.19 -17.30 -11.90
C ARG A 478 -7.10 -18.33 -11.60
N GLY A 479 -6.34 -18.72 -12.62
CA GLY A 479 -5.25 -19.68 -12.49
C GLY A 479 -5.66 -21.13 -12.18
N ASN A 480 -6.92 -21.49 -12.35
CA ASN A 480 -7.39 -22.89 -12.33
C ASN A 480 -7.52 -23.50 -13.76
N GLY A 481 -7.13 -22.76 -14.80
CA GLY A 481 -7.18 -23.26 -16.19
C GLY A 481 -8.59 -23.28 -16.81
N PHE A 482 -9.50 -22.42 -16.34
CA PHE A 482 -10.84 -22.29 -16.92
C PHE A 482 -10.84 -21.30 -18.09
N ASP A 483 -11.08 -21.80 -19.30
CA ASP A 483 -11.31 -20.97 -20.49
C ASP A 483 -12.75 -20.46 -20.58
N THR A 484 -13.69 -21.20 -19.98
CA THR A 484 -15.12 -20.88 -19.95
C THR A 484 -15.67 -21.01 -18.52
N PRO A 485 -16.77 -20.31 -18.19
CA PRO A 485 -17.41 -20.46 -16.89
C PRO A 485 -17.78 -21.94 -16.62
N PRO A 486 -17.30 -22.54 -15.52
CA PRO A 486 -17.64 -23.93 -15.20
C PRO A 486 -19.14 -24.10 -14.92
N PRO A 487 -19.70 -25.31 -15.12
CA PRO A 487 -21.09 -25.59 -14.82
C PRO A 487 -21.39 -25.48 -13.32
N GLY A 488 -22.64 -25.16 -12.98
CA GLY A 488 -23.10 -25.09 -11.58
C GLY A 488 -22.89 -23.74 -10.89
N LEU A 489 -22.46 -22.70 -11.62
CA LEU A 489 -22.43 -21.33 -11.10
C LEU A 489 -23.85 -20.74 -11.00
N PRO A 490 -24.18 -20.00 -9.94
CA PRO A 490 -25.47 -19.36 -9.77
C PRO A 490 -25.65 -18.21 -10.78
N ALA A 491 -26.89 -17.98 -11.21
CA ALA A 491 -27.22 -16.89 -12.12
C ALA A 491 -26.88 -15.54 -11.49
N GLY A 492 -26.19 -14.67 -12.25
CA GLY A 492 -25.80 -13.32 -11.81
C GLY A 492 -24.44 -13.23 -11.10
N LEU A 493 -23.82 -14.37 -10.77
CA LEU A 493 -22.45 -14.38 -10.27
C LEU A 493 -21.49 -13.88 -11.35
N ARG A 494 -20.54 -13.02 -10.96
CA ARG A 494 -19.50 -12.50 -11.87
C ARG A 494 -18.21 -13.31 -11.66
N PRO A 495 -17.99 -14.42 -12.39
CA PRO A 495 -16.74 -15.15 -12.27
C PRO A 495 -15.60 -14.32 -12.86
N MET A 496 -14.52 -14.18 -12.11
CA MET A 496 -13.25 -13.73 -12.66
C MET A 496 -12.50 -14.96 -13.18
N LEU A 497 -12.31 -15.00 -14.50
CA LEU A 497 -11.62 -16.06 -15.23
C LEU A 497 -10.31 -15.49 -15.82
N ARG A 498 -9.36 -16.38 -16.16
CA ARG A 498 -7.93 -16.16 -16.48
C ARG A 498 -6.99 -16.16 -15.29
#